data_AF-A0A5B9PGJ3-F1
#
_entry.id   AF-A0A5B9PGJ3-F1
#
_cell.length_a   1.000
_cell.length_b   1.000
_cell.length_c   1.000
_cell.angle_alpha   90.00
_cell.angle_beta   90.00
_cell.angle_gamma   90.00
#
_symmetry.space_group_name_H-M   'P 1'
#
loop_
_entity.id
_entity.type
_entity.pdbx_description
1 polymer ?
#
loop_
_entity_poly.entity_id
_entity_poly.type
_entity_poly.pdbx_seq_one_letter_code
_entity_poly.pdbx_strand_id
1 'polypeptide(L)'
;MIQIKIENEASVFTPGDQINGVVHWSDLTGDSLEVRLIWFTIGKGDRDFELVATHRVVSYGPSGSERFQFEAPRRPQSFSGKLISLQWAIEAIVFPDQDAARVDLVISNSGQEINIAESSE
;
A
#
# COMPACT_ATOMS: atom_id res chain seq x y z
N MET A 1 -3.59 9.14 -15.96
CA MET A 1 -2.86 7.92 -15.56
C MET A 1 -2.07 8.20 -14.29
N ILE A 2 -2.09 7.26 -13.33
CA ILE A 2 -1.34 7.33 -12.08
C ILE A 2 -0.42 6.12 -11.98
N GLN A 3 0.79 6.31 -11.47
CA GLN A 3 1.76 5.24 -11.23
C GLN A 3 2.45 5.47 -9.89
N ILE A 4 2.77 4.37 -9.19
CA ILE A 4 3.49 4.40 -7.93
C ILE A 4 4.78 3.61 -8.12
N LYS A 5 5.90 4.20 -7.68
CA LYS A 5 7.18 3.51 -7.63
C LYS A 5 7.68 3.50 -6.20
N ILE A 6 7.89 2.31 -5.65
CA ILE A 6 8.56 2.10 -4.37
C ILE A 6 10.07 2.10 -4.61
N GLU A 7 10.84 2.76 -3.74
CA GLU A 7 12.31 2.82 -3.87
C GLU A 7 12.95 1.45 -3.65
N ASN A 8 12.39 0.64 -2.75
CA ASN A 8 12.74 -0.77 -2.59
C ASN A 8 12.04 -1.61 -3.67
N GLU A 9 12.82 -2.10 -4.64
CA GLU A 9 12.29 -2.87 -5.78
C GLU A 9 11.57 -4.16 -5.36
N ALA A 10 11.97 -4.78 -4.25
CA ALA A 10 11.32 -5.99 -3.74
C ALA A 10 9.97 -5.69 -3.07
N SER A 11 9.71 -4.43 -2.66
CA SER A 11 8.51 -4.04 -1.91
C SER A 11 8.32 -4.83 -0.61
N VAL A 12 9.44 -5.22 0.03
CA VAL A 12 9.51 -5.97 1.28
C VAL A 12 10.09 -5.08 2.37
N PHE A 13 9.44 -5.04 3.52
CA PHE A 13 9.82 -4.21 4.65
C PHE A 13 9.70 -4.97 5.97
N THR A 14 10.58 -4.65 6.91
CA THR A 14 10.45 -5.03 8.32
C THR A 14 9.77 -3.91 9.11
N PRO A 15 9.07 -4.22 10.21
CA PRO A 15 8.49 -3.20 11.07
C PRO A 15 9.47 -2.12 11.52
N GLY A 16 9.09 -0.85 11.31
CA GLY A 16 9.91 0.33 11.59
C GLY A 16 10.75 0.81 10.41
N ASP A 17 10.84 0.03 9.31
CA ASP A 17 11.50 0.48 8.09
C ASP A 17 10.77 1.68 7.47
N GLN A 18 11.50 2.48 6.70
CA GLN A 18 10.91 3.57 5.92
C GLN A 18 10.49 3.06 4.55
N ILE A 19 9.19 3.20 4.26
CA ILE A 19 8.60 2.95 2.95
C ILE A 19 8.64 4.26 2.18
N ASN A 20 9.66 4.41 1.34
CA ASN A 20 9.82 5.57 0.48
C ASN A 20 9.36 5.26 -0.94
N GLY A 21 8.73 6.24 -1.58
CA GLY A 21 8.32 6.11 -2.97
C GLY A 21 7.99 7.43 -3.63
N VAL A 22 7.66 7.33 -4.91
CA VAL A 22 7.22 8.45 -5.73
C VAL A 22 5.91 8.06 -6.41
N VAL A 23 4.92 8.94 -6.31
CA VAL A 23 3.73 8.87 -7.16
C VAL A 23 3.95 9.76 -8.38
N HIS A 24 3.66 9.25 -9.55
CA HIS A 24 3.69 9.96 -10.83
C HIS A 24 2.29 10.02 -11.41
N TRP A 25 1.93 11.15 -12.00
CA TRP A 25 0.66 11.30 -12.69
C TRP A 25 0.78 12.10 -13.99
N SER A 26 -0.12 11.81 -14.91
CA SER A 26 -0.30 12.54 -16.17
C SER A 26 -1.78 12.59 -16.53
N ASP A 27 -2.20 13.65 -17.21
CA ASP A 27 -3.58 13.89 -17.65
C ASP A 27 -4.60 13.70 -16.52
N LEU A 28 -4.24 14.14 -15.32
CA LEU A 28 -5.02 13.95 -14.12
C LEU A 28 -5.98 15.11 -13.89
N THR A 29 -7.26 14.80 -13.74
CA THR A 29 -8.32 15.72 -13.32
C THR A 29 -8.77 15.34 -11.91
N GLY A 30 -9.13 16.33 -11.10
CA GLY A 30 -9.62 16.11 -9.74
C GLY A 30 -9.23 17.23 -8.79
N ASP A 31 -9.73 17.12 -7.56
CA ASP A 31 -9.55 18.12 -6.52
C ASP A 31 -8.40 17.75 -5.57
N SER A 32 -8.16 16.46 -5.37
CA SER A 32 -7.14 15.96 -4.45
C SER A 32 -6.58 14.61 -4.90
N LEU A 33 -5.26 14.46 -4.79
CA LEU A 33 -4.55 13.19 -4.91
C LEU A 33 -4.05 12.79 -3.51
N GLU A 34 -4.42 11.59 -3.07
CA GLU A 34 -3.97 11.03 -1.81
C GLU A 34 -3.16 9.76 -2.05
N VAL A 35 -1.99 9.67 -1.42
CA VAL A 35 -1.23 8.42 -1.29
C VAL A 35 -1.50 7.85 0.10
N ARG A 36 -1.86 6.58 0.17
CA ARG A 36 -2.38 5.93 1.38
C ARG A 36 -1.63 4.63 1.63
N LEU A 37 -1.27 4.41 2.89
CA LEU A 37 -0.83 3.10 3.37
C LEU A 37 -2.03 2.38 3.98
N ILE A 38 -2.34 1.20 3.46
CA ILE A 38 -3.50 0.42 3.88
C ILE A 38 -3.13 -1.03 4.14
N TRP A 39 -3.96 -1.72 4.92
CA TRP A 39 -4.02 -3.17 4.89
C TRP A 39 -5.45 -3.64 4.66
N PHE A 40 -5.59 -4.84 4.09
CA PHE A 40 -6.88 -5.49 3.92
C PHE A 40 -6.70 -7.00 3.89
N THR A 41 -7.78 -7.72 4.17
CA THR A 41 -7.81 -9.17 4.03
C THR A 41 -8.39 -9.59 2.68
N ILE A 42 -7.94 -10.75 2.20
CA ILE A 42 -8.49 -11.43 1.02
C ILE A 42 -8.73 -12.90 1.35
N GLY A 43 -9.77 -13.50 0.75
CA GLY A 43 -10.07 -14.91 0.94
C GLY A 43 -11.56 -15.20 1.10
N LYS A 44 -11.88 -16.26 1.84
CA LYS A 44 -13.26 -16.75 2.04
C LYS A 44 -14.03 -16.04 3.17
N GLY A 45 -13.37 -15.17 3.92
CA GLY A 45 -13.98 -14.38 5.01
C GLY A 45 -14.46 -13.01 4.55
N ASP A 46 -14.98 -12.23 5.50
CA ASP A 46 -15.28 -10.82 5.28
C ASP A 46 -13.98 -10.04 5.02
N ARG A 47 -14.08 -9.04 4.15
CA ARG A 47 -12.96 -8.17 3.85
C ARG A 47 -12.82 -7.13 4.96
N ASP A 48 -11.83 -7.35 5.79
CA ASP A 48 -11.33 -6.33 6.70
C ASP A 48 -10.45 -5.35 5.91
N PHE A 49 -10.47 -4.09 6.31
CA PHE A 49 -9.72 -3.01 5.69
C PHE A 49 -9.41 -1.93 6.72
N GLU A 50 -8.20 -1.39 6.67
CA GLU A 50 -7.81 -0.22 7.46
C GLU A 50 -6.94 0.73 6.65
N LEU A 51 -7.24 2.03 6.79
CA LEU A 51 -6.38 3.12 6.37
C LEU A 51 -5.44 3.49 7.53
N VAL A 52 -4.15 3.26 7.35
CA VAL A 52 -3.15 3.44 8.41
C VAL A 52 -2.49 4.80 8.35
N ALA A 53 -2.17 5.28 7.14
CA ALA A 53 -1.57 6.59 6.95
C ALA A 53 -1.98 7.21 5.62
N THR A 54 -1.91 8.54 5.54
CA THR A 54 -2.22 9.31 4.33
C THR A 54 -1.21 10.42 4.14
N HIS A 55 -0.72 10.53 2.90
CA HIS A 55 0.04 11.65 2.39
C HIS A 55 -0.82 12.36 1.33
N ARG A 56 -1.20 13.61 1.60
CA ARG A 56 -2.05 14.40 0.69
C ARG A 56 -1.17 15.27 -0.19
N VAL A 57 -1.36 15.18 -1.50
CA VAL A 57 -0.73 16.08 -2.47
C VAL A 57 -1.65 17.29 -2.64
N VAL A 58 -1.24 18.43 -2.08
CA VAL A 58 -2.00 19.68 -2.17
C VAL A 58 -1.57 20.42 -3.44
N SER A 59 -2.55 20.87 -4.23
CA SER A 59 -2.33 21.68 -5.43
C SER A 59 -1.42 21.02 -6.48
N TYR A 60 -1.91 19.98 -7.15
CA TYR A 60 -1.23 19.34 -8.28
C TYR A 60 -1.72 19.89 -9.62
N GLY A 61 -0.82 19.94 -10.60
CA GLY A 61 -1.18 20.20 -12.00
C GLY A 61 -1.63 18.92 -12.72
N PRO A 62 -2.02 19.00 -14.00
CA PRO A 62 -2.48 17.84 -14.77
C PRO A 62 -1.42 16.74 -14.90
N SER A 63 -0.14 17.06 -14.73
CA SER A 63 0.96 16.11 -14.65
C SER A 63 1.96 16.51 -13.59
N GLY A 64 2.67 15.53 -13.04
CA GLY A 64 3.66 15.78 -11.99
C GLY A 64 4.11 14.51 -11.28
N SER A 65 4.88 14.73 -10.21
CA SER A 65 5.31 13.68 -9.31
C SER A 65 5.51 14.23 -7.91
N GLU A 66 5.22 13.42 -6.90
CA GLU A 66 5.38 13.77 -5.48
C GLU A 66 6.03 12.60 -4.75
N ARG A 67 6.97 12.91 -3.84
CA ARG A 67 7.58 11.89 -2.98
C ARG A 67 6.74 11.69 -1.73
N PHE A 68 6.63 10.43 -1.31
CA PHE A 68 5.98 10.08 -0.05
C PHE A 68 6.89 9.19 0.79
N GLN A 69 6.63 9.20 2.09
CA GLN A 69 7.34 8.40 3.07
C GLN A 69 6.35 7.95 4.17
N PHE A 70 6.37 6.67 4.50
CA PHE A 70 5.66 6.10 5.63
C PHE A 70 6.60 5.21 6.45
N GLU A 71 6.28 5.02 7.74
CA GLU A 71 6.93 3.99 8.56
C GLU A 71 6.15 2.68 8.44
N ALA A 72 6.85 1.58 8.17
CA ALA A 72 6.28 0.24 8.10
C ALA A 72 5.68 -0.15 9.48
N PRO A 73 4.36 -0.36 9.58
CA PRO A 73 3.71 -0.59 10.87
C PRO A 73 4.14 -1.91 11.51
N ARG A 74 4.14 -1.94 12.86
CA ARG A 74 4.47 -3.16 13.62
C ARG A 74 3.41 -4.25 13.51
N ARG A 75 2.16 -3.86 13.29
CA ARG A 75 1.02 -4.76 13.15
C ARG A 75 -0.02 -4.17 12.21
N PRO A 76 -0.84 -5.02 11.57
CA PRO A 76 -0.61 -6.47 11.43
C PRO A 76 0.61 -6.80 10.55
N GLN A 77 1.16 -8.02 10.65
CA GLN A 77 2.18 -8.49 9.69
C GLN A 77 1.48 -9.11 8.46
N SER A 78 2.09 -9.00 7.28
CA SER A 78 1.67 -9.72 6.08
C SER A 78 1.71 -11.23 6.36
N PHE A 79 0.63 -11.92 6.01
CA PHE A 79 0.56 -13.36 6.11
C PHE A 79 -0.27 -13.95 4.99
N SER A 80 0.06 -15.18 4.62
CA SER A 80 -0.68 -15.99 3.67
C SER A 80 -1.17 -17.26 4.35
N GLY A 81 -2.49 -17.42 4.38
CA GLY A 81 -3.17 -18.58 4.94
C GLY A 81 -4.08 -19.26 3.92
N LYS A 82 -4.52 -20.48 4.23
CA LYS A 82 -5.38 -21.27 3.32
C LYS A 82 -6.77 -20.66 3.11
N LEU A 83 -7.28 -19.93 4.09
CA LEU A 83 -8.63 -19.35 4.08
C LEU A 83 -8.64 -17.83 3.92
N ILE A 84 -7.63 -17.17 4.48
CA ILE A 84 -7.49 -15.72 4.49
C ILE A 84 -6.01 -15.36 4.42
N SER A 85 -5.71 -14.27 3.72
CA SER A 85 -4.40 -13.61 3.72
C SER A 85 -4.59 -12.16 4.12
N LEU A 86 -3.58 -11.58 4.75
CA LEU A 86 -3.51 -10.14 5.02
C LEU A 86 -2.42 -9.52 4.16
N GLN A 87 -2.80 -8.49 3.41
CA GLN A 87 -1.94 -7.80 2.49
C GLN A 87 -1.82 -6.32 2.87
N TRP A 88 -0.62 -5.79 2.71
CA TRP A 88 -0.35 -4.36 2.78
C TRP A 88 -0.27 -3.77 1.38
N ALA A 89 -0.62 -2.50 1.23
CA ALA A 89 -0.45 -1.80 -0.04
C ALA A 89 -0.24 -0.29 0.14
N ILE A 90 0.43 0.30 -0.85
CA ILE A 90 0.32 1.74 -1.13
C ILE A 90 -0.72 1.94 -2.23
N GLU A 91 -1.71 2.77 -1.95
CA GLU A 91 -2.70 3.22 -2.94
C GLU A 91 -2.54 4.71 -3.20
N ALA A 92 -2.58 5.12 -4.47
CA ALA A 92 -2.71 6.50 -4.88
C ALA A 92 -4.09 6.68 -5.49
N ILE A 93 -4.92 7.57 -4.94
CA ILE A 93 -6.32 7.72 -5.32
C ILE A 93 -6.61 9.19 -5.59
N VAL A 94 -7.34 9.46 -6.66
CA VAL A 94 -7.78 10.79 -7.04
C VAL A 94 -9.27 10.94 -6.78
N PHE A 95 -9.63 12.08 -6.18
CA PHE A 95 -11.01 12.43 -5.90
C PHE A 95 -11.45 13.61 -6.77
N PRO A 96 -12.71 13.62 -7.25
CA PRO A 96 -13.73 12.57 -7.09
C PRO A 96 -13.66 11.44 -8.12
N ASP A 97 -12.79 11.55 -9.15
CA ASP A 97 -12.80 10.70 -10.36
C ASP A 97 -12.44 9.22 -10.11
N GLN A 98 -11.99 8.86 -8.90
CA GLN A 98 -11.62 7.51 -8.46
C GLN A 98 -10.54 6.80 -9.30
N ASP A 99 -9.84 7.53 -10.17
CA ASP A 99 -8.60 7.05 -10.77
C ASP A 99 -7.64 6.64 -9.64
N ALA A 100 -7.15 5.40 -9.70
CA ALA A 100 -6.33 4.82 -8.67
C ALA A 100 -5.20 3.95 -9.21
N ALA A 101 -4.08 3.95 -8.49
CA ALA A 101 -2.99 3.00 -8.67
C ALA A 101 -2.72 2.32 -7.33
N ARG A 102 -2.23 1.08 -7.38
CA ARG A 102 -1.87 0.33 -6.17
C ARG A 102 -0.60 -0.48 -6.39
N VAL A 103 0.23 -0.54 -5.34
CA VAL A 103 1.38 -1.44 -5.25
C VAL A 103 1.28 -2.22 -3.94
N ASP A 104 1.34 -3.54 -4.04
CA ASP A 104 1.30 -4.44 -2.88
C ASP A 104 2.66 -4.48 -2.19
N LEU A 105 2.62 -4.59 -0.86
CA LEU A 105 3.79 -4.65 0.01
C LEU A 105 3.76 -5.92 0.87
N VAL A 106 4.95 -6.39 1.23
CA VAL A 106 5.14 -7.35 2.32
C VAL A 106 5.72 -6.63 3.52
N ILE A 107 5.01 -6.63 4.65
CA ILE A 107 5.53 -6.12 5.92
C ILE A 107 5.60 -7.27 6.92
N SER A 108 6.81 -7.74 7.23
CA SER A 108 7.01 -8.82 8.18
C SER A 108 8.39 -8.80 8.81
N ASN A 109 8.54 -9.41 9.99
CA ASN A 109 9.83 -9.52 10.66
C ASN A 109 10.84 -10.39 9.90
N SER A 110 10.37 -11.30 9.04
CA SER A 110 11.21 -12.23 8.28
C SER A 110 11.56 -11.71 6.87
N GLY A 111 10.96 -10.60 6.42
CA GLY A 111 11.06 -10.15 5.04
C GLY A 111 10.34 -11.07 4.03
N GLN A 112 9.50 -11.97 4.52
CA GLN A 112 8.61 -12.81 3.70
C GLN A 112 7.23 -12.87 4.35
N GLU A 113 6.18 -13.06 3.58
CA GLU A 113 4.85 -13.29 4.16
C GLU A 113 4.90 -14.49 5.12
N ILE A 114 4.25 -14.36 6.28
CA ILE A 114 4.13 -15.46 7.22
C ILE A 114 3.18 -16.50 6.61
N ASN A 115 3.68 -17.69 6.28
CA ASN A 115 2.84 -18.77 5.80
C ASN A 115 2.21 -19.53 6.98
N ILE A 116 0.88 -19.48 7.10
CA ILE A 116 0.13 -20.13 8.20
C ILE A 116 -0.41 -21.51 7.75
N ALA A 117 -0.25 -21.90 6.47
CA ALA A 117 -0.82 -23.13 5.93
C ALA A 117 -0.12 -24.43 6.38
N GLU A 118 1.08 -24.35 6.99
CA GLU A 118 1.86 -25.52 7.41
C GLU A 118 1.69 -25.92 8.88
N SER A 119 0.84 -25.21 9.64
CA SER A 119 0.48 -25.62 11.01
C SER A 119 -0.73 -26.57 10.98
N SER A 120 -0.57 -27.76 10.43
CA SER A 120 -1.52 -28.86 10.60
C SER A 120 -0.75 -30.09 11.08
N GLU A 121 -0.77 -30.32 12.39
CA GLU A 121 -0.46 -31.63 12.99
C GLU A 121 -1.46 -32.70 12.54
#